data_AF-A0A328WBW4-F1
#
_entry.id   AF-A0A328WBW4-F1
#
_cell.length_a   1.000
_cell.length_b   1.000
_cell.length_c   1.000
_cell.angle_alpha   90.00
_cell.angle_beta   90.00
_cell.angle_gamma   90.00
#
_symmetry.space_group_name_H-M   'P 1'
#
loop_
_entity.id
_entity.type
_entity.pdbx_description
1 polymer ?
#
loop_
_entity_poly.entity_id
_entity_poly.type
_entity_poly.pdbx_seq_one_letter_code
_entity_poly.pdbx_strand_id
1 'polypeptide(L)'
;MDRYQTMLALRCVLEEVLQQGDVKGLLARENEIDHLYHLLQTREEEEYNQVEIDMLNELVELNDSVKMLVTESMNQMQQTHALSSRVSRSYDSAGVNESYFYDGKF
;
A
#
# COMPACT_ATOMS: atom_id res chain seq x y z
N MET A 1 22.25 11.18 -15.00
CA MET A 1 21.37 11.98 -14.11
C MET A 1 22.19 12.54 -12.98
N ASP A 2 21.86 13.76 -12.55
CA ASP A 2 22.40 14.41 -11.36
C ASP A 2 21.78 13.80 -10.08
N ARG A 3 22.50 13.77 -8.95
CA ARG A 3 21.99 13.19 -7.68
C ARG A 3 20.71 13.90 -7.23
N TYR A 4 20.71 15.22 -7.31
CA TYR A 4 19.55 16.07 -7.06
C TYR A 4 18.37 15.76 -7.99
N GLN A 5 18.63 15.46 -9.27
CA GLN A 5 17.59 15.07 -10.21
C GLN A 5 16.97 13.70 -9.85
N THR A 6 17.79 12.77 -9.36
CA THR A 6 17.29 11.48 -8.86
C THR A 6 16.38 11.66 -7.64
N MET A 7 16.75 12.54 -6.70
CA MET A 7 15.91 12.87 -5.54
C MET A 7 14.57 13.52 -5.96
N LEU A 8 14.61 14.46 -6.91
CA LEU A 8 13.40 15.07 -7.47
C LEU A 8 12.49 14.05 -8.15
N ALA A 9 13.06 13.13 -8.95
CA ALA A 9 12.30 12.08 -9.59
C ALA A 9 11.64 11.16 -8.55
N LEU A 10 12.38 10.77 -7.51
CA LEU A 10 11.86 9.96 -6.41
C LEU A 10 10.69 10.66 -5.70
N ARG A 11 10.84 11.97 -5.46
CA ARG A 11 9.81 12.80 -4.84
C ARG A 11 8.53 12.81 -5.68
N CYS A 12 8.64 13.10 -6.98
CA CYS A 12 7.49 13.13 -7.88
C CYS A 12 6.76 11.78 -7.90
N VAL A 13 7.49 10.66 -7.96
CA VAL A 13 6.88 9.33 -7.97
C VAL A 13 6.15 9.05 -6.65
N LEU A 14 6.74 9.39 -5.50
CA LEU A 14 6.08 9.20 -4.19
C LEU A 14 4.85 10.10 -4.03
N GLU A 15 4.91 11.35 -4.47
CA GLU A 15 3.76 12.26 -4.47
C GLU A 15 2.64 11.74 -5.38
N GLU A 16 2.96 11.23 -6.58
CA GLU A 16 1.97 10.62 -7.48
C GLU A 16 1.28 9.41 -6.84
N VAL A 17 2.04 8.55 -6.15
CA VAL A 17 1.48 7.40 -5.43
C VAL A 17 0.53 7.85 -4.33
N LEU A 18 0.91 8.86 -3.54
CA LEU A 18 0.07 9.41 -2.49
C LEU A 18 -1.20 10.06 -3.05
N GLN A 19 -1.11 10.78 -4.17
CA GLN A 19 -2.26 11.39 -4.84
C GLN A 19 -3.26 10.35 -5.36
N GLN A 20 -2.77 9.20 -5.85
CA GLN A 20 -3.63 8.11 -6.31
C GLN A 20 -4.36 7.42 -5.16
N GLY A 21 -3.77 7.40 -3.96
CA GLY A 21 -4.39 6.86 -2.75
C GLY A 21 -4.65 5.35 -2.79
N ASP A 22 -4.07 4.62 -3.76
CA ASP A 22 -4.15 3.17 -3.88
C ASP A 22 -2.75 2.56 -3.97
N VAL A 23 -2.53 1.49 -3.21
CA VAL A 23 -1.30 0.69 -3.19
C VAL A 23 -0.99 0.08 -4.56
N LYS A 24 -1.99 -0.10 -5.44
CA LYS A 24 -1.74 -0.55 -6.82
C LYS A 24 -0.84 0.41 -7.61
N GLY A 25 -0.97 1.72 -7.37
CA GLY A 25 -0.11 2.73 -7.98
C GLY A 25 1.34 2.59 -7.55
N LEU A 26 1.55 2.29 -6.26
CA LEU A 26 2.87 1.98 -5.71
C LEU A 26 3.47 0.73 -6.37
N LEU A 27 2.72 -0.37 -6.43
CA LEU A 27 3.19 -1.64 -7.02
C LEU A 27 3.54 -1.51 -8.50
N ALA A 28 2.79 -0.72 -9.26
CA ALA A 28 3.09 -0.46 -10.67
C ALA A 28 4.43 0.29 -10.87
N ARG A 29 4.87 1.04 -9.86
CA ARG A 29 6.07 1.89 -9.88
C ARG A 29 7.22 1.35 -9.01
N GLU A 30 7.05 0.18 -8.38
CA GLU A 30 8.01 -0.40 -7.43
C GLU A 30 9.42 -0.51 -8.04
N ASN A 31 9.52 -1.07 -9.25
CA ASN A 31 10.80 -1.19 -9.96
C ASN A 31 11.46 0.17 -10.26
N GLU A 32 10.67 1.22 -10.51
CA GLU A 32 11.17 2.57 -10.76
C GLU A 32 11.70 3.18 -9.45
N ILE A 33 10.96 3.02 -8.35
CA ILE A 33 11.35 3.48 -7.01
C ILE A 33 12.64 2.78 -6.55
N ASP A 34 12.71 1.46 -6.67
CA ASP A 34 13.90 0.68 -6.30
C ASP A 34 15.12 1.09 -7.12
N HIS A 35 14.94 1.33 -8.41
CA HIS A 35 16.01 1.80 -9.27
C HIS A 35 16.53 3.18 -8.84
N LEU A 36 15.64 4.13 -8.53
CA LEU A 36 16.00 5.46 -8.07
C LEU A 36 16.72 5.42 -6.70
N TYR A 37 16.28 4.57 -5.78
CA TYR A 37 16.97 4.34 -4.50
C TYR A 37 18.37 3.77 -4.69
N HIS A 38 18.51 2.76 -5.54
CA HIS A 38 19.82 2.18 -5.85
C HIS A 38 20.76 3.23 -6.45
N LEU A 39 20.25 4.08 -7.36
CA LEU A 39 21.05 5.16 -7.94
C LEU A 39 21.51 6.18 -6.88
N LEU A 40 20.67 6.52 -5.91
CA LEU A 40 21.05 7.40 -4.81
C LEU A 40 22.11 6.75 -3.91
N GLN A 41 21.96 5.47 -3.57
CA GLN A 41 22.91 4.74 -2.72
C GLN A 41 24.29 4.61 -3.37
N THR A 42 24.37 4.42 -4.69
CA THR A 42 25.66 4.37 -5.40
C THR A 42 26.44 5.68 -5.40
N ARG A 43 25.85 6.78 -4.90
CA ARG A 43 26.43 8.13 -4.88
C ARG A 43 26.56 8.72 -3.48
N GLU A 44 26.51 7.86 -2.48
CA GLU A 44 26.62 8.22 -1.07
C GLU A 44 28.04 8.66 -0.67
N GLU A 45 29.02 8.47 -1.56
CA GLU A 45 30.44 8.86 -1.33
C GLU A 45 30.67 10.38 -1.41
N GLU A 46 29.73 11.14 -1.98
CA GLU A 46 29.82 12.60 -2.07
C GLU A 46 29.10 13.27 -0.89
N GLU A 47 29.72 14.25 -0.24
CA GLU A 47 29.06 15.02 0.83
C GLU A 47 27.76 15.66 0.32
N TYR A 48 26.69 15.59 1.12
CA TYR A 48 25.42 16.22 0.80
C TYR A 48 25.47 17.72 1.10
N ASN A 49 24.97 18.53 0.17
CA ASN A 49 24.73 19.94 0.45
C ASN A 49 23.44 20.14 1.26
N GLN A 50 23.24 21.33 1.85
CA GLN A 50 22.07 21.59 2.69
C GLN A 50 20.73 21.37 1.96
N VAL A 51 20.65 21.72 0.67
CA VAL A 51 19.43 21.57 -0.13
C VAL A 51 19.10 20.10 -0.36
N GLU A 52 20.11 19.26 -0.58
CA GLU A 52 19.97 17.82 -0.71
C GLU A 52 19.56 17.18 0.61
N ILE A 53 20.09 17.66 1.74
CA ILE A 53 19.68 17.20 3.08
C ILE A 53 18.21 17.54 3.33
N ASP A 54 17.78 18.77 3.02
CA ASP A 54 16.39 19.20 3.18
C ASP A 54 15.47 18.33 2.30
N MET A 55 15.87 18.05 1.06
CA MET A 55 15.12 17.18 0.15
C MET A 55 15.07 15.72 0.61
N LEU A 56 16.16 15.19 1.19
CA LEU A 56 16.15 13.85 1.78
C LEU A 56 15.18 13.76 2.96
N ASN A 57 15.10 14.81 3.79
CA ASN A 57 14.13 14.87 4.88
C ASN A 57 12.69 14.85 4.34
N GLU A 58 12.39 15.66 3.31
CA GLU A 58 11.08 15.62 2.63
C GLU A 58 10.76 14.21 2.09
N LEU A 59 11.75 13.55 1.46
CA LEU A 59 11.58 12.20 0.93
C LEU A 59 11.31 11.15 2.01
N VAL A 60 11.91 11.30 3.19
CA VAL A 60 11.63 10.43 4.34
C VAL A 60 10.19 10.60 4.80
N GLU A 61 9.70 11.83 4.94
CA GLU A 61 8.32 12.12 5.32
C GLU A 61 7.30 11.57 4.30
N LEU A 62 7.61 11.72 3.00
CA LEU A 62 6.80 11.16 1.92
C LEU A 62 6.78 9.63 1.96
N ASN A 63 7.93 8.99 2.18
CA ASN A 63 8.02 7.54 2.28
C ASN A 63 7.21 7.02 3.49
N ASP A 64 7.30 7.68 4.65
CA ASP A 64 6.51 7.31 5.82
C ASP A 64 5.00 7.47 5.57
N SER A 65 4.59 8.49 4.83
CA SER A 65 3.20 8.65 4.39
C SER A 65 2.74 7.50 3.49
N VAL A 66 3.60 7.04 2.57
CA VAL A 66 3.32 5.87 1.71
C VAL A 66 3.24 4.60 2.54
N LYS A 67 4.11 4.39 3.54
CA LYS A 67 4.03 3.24 4.45
C LYS A 67 2.72 3.22 5.22
N MET A 68 2.23 4.38 5.67
CA MET A 68 0.93 4.50 6.32
C MET A 68 -0.21 4.10 5.37
N LEU A 69 -0.18 4.56 4.12
CA LEU A 69 -1.16 4.18 3.09
C LEU A 69 -1.18 2.65 2.87
N VAL A 70 -0.01 2.03 2.75
CA VAL A 70 0.11 0.57 2.58
C VAL A 70 -0.44 -0.16 3.80
N THR A 71 -0.10 0.30 5.00
CA THR A 71 -0.57 -0.29 6.26
C THR A 71 -2.09 -0.21 6.38
N GLU A 72 -2.68 0.94 6.01
CA GLU A 72 -4.12 1.13 6.01
C GLU A 72 -4.81 0.18 5.02
N SER A 73 -4.30 0.08 3.79
CA SER A 73 -4.83 -0.84 2.78
C SER A 73 -4.76 -2.31 3.23
N MET A 74 -3.64 -2.73 3.85
CA MET A 74 -3.51 -4.07 4.42
C MET A 74 -4.52 -4.33 5.54
N ASN A 75 -4.72 -3.36 6.43
CA ASN A 75 -5.69 -3.46 7.51
C ASN A 75 -7.13 -3.58 6.98
N GLN A 76 -7.48 -2.79 5.97
CA GLN A 76 -8.78 -2.89 5.30
C GLN A 76 -8.98 -4.27 4.68
N MET A 77 -7.98 -4.80 3.97
CA MET A 77 -8.04 -6.13 3.36
C MET A 77 -8.23 -7.25 4.40
N GLN A 78 -7.50 -7.19 5.52
CA GLN A 78 -7.67 -8.14 6.63
C GLN A 78 -9.07 -8.09 7.24
N GLN A 79 -9.62 -6.88 7.43
CA GLN A 79 -10.99 -6.71 7.94
C GLN A 79 -12.03 -7.26 6.96
N THR A 80 -11.90 -6.97 5.66
CA THR A 80 -12.79 -7.52 4.63
C THR A 80 -12.74 -9.04 4.59
N HIS A 81 -11.55 -9.64 4.69
CA HIS A 81 -11.39 -11.10 4.73
C HIS A 81 -11.99 -11.72 6.00
N ALA A 82 -11.84 -11.06 7.16
CA ALA A 82 -12.46 -11.48 8.41
C ALA A 82 -14.00 -11.41 8.36
N LEU A 83 -14.56 -10.39 7.72
CA LEU A 83 -16.00 -10.27 7.51
C LEU A 83 -16.51 -11.29 6.48
N SER A 84 -15.80 -11.48 5.36
CA SER A 84 -16.16 -12.48 4.33
C SER A 84 -16.20 -13.90 4.90
N SER A 85 -15.21 -14.30 5.70
CA SER A 85 -15.16 -15.63 6.31
C SER A 85 -16.27 -15.85 7.36
N ARG A 86 -16.66 -14.80 8.09
CA ARG A 86 -17.83 -14.86 9.00
C ARG A 86 -19.14 -14.99 8.24
N VAL A 87 -19.30 -14.21 7.16
CA VAL A 87 -20.51 -14.25 6.33
C VAL A 87 -20.67 -15.61 5.64
N SER A 88 -19.59 -16.17 5.07
CA SER A 88 -19.63 -17.52 4.48
C SER A 88 -20.04 -18.59 5.49
N ARG A 89 -19.55 -18.51 6.74
CA ARG A 89 -19.96 -19.45 7.81
C ARG A 89 -21.42 -19.30 8.22
N SER A 90 -21.98 -18.09 8.22
CA SER A 90 -23.40 -17.90 8.52
C SER A 90 -24.33 -18.35 7.39
N TYR A 91 -23.87 -18.35 6.12
CA TYR A 91 -24.62 -18.97 5.03
C TYR A 91 -24.59 -20.50 5.10
N ASP A 92 -23.45 -21.11 5.44
CA ASP A 92 -23.35 -22.56 5.63
C ASP A 92 -24.17 -23.03 6.86
N SER A 93 -24.26 -22.24 7.93
CA SER A 93 -25.07 -22.61 9.11
C SER A 93 -26.56 -22.31 8.96
N ALA A 94 -26.95 -21.36 8.11
CA ALA A 94 -28.37 -21.05 7.85
C ALA A 94 -29.05 -22.13 6.99
N GLY A 95 -28.31 -22.88 6.18
CA GLY A 95 -28.84 -23.97 5.36
C GLY A 95 -29.14 -25.28 6.11
N VAL A 96 -28.77 -25.41 7.39
CA VAL A 96 -28.87 -26.68 8.15
C VAL A 96 -30.04 -26.68 9.15
N ASN A 97 -30.79 -25.58 9.32
CA ASN A 97 -31.81 -25.46 10.37
C ASN A 97 -33.22 -25.05 9.91
N GLU A 98 -33.59 -25.25 8.65
CA GLU A 98 -34.99 -25.19 8.22
C GLU A 98 -35.53 -26.58 7.87
N SER A 99 -35.70 -27.42 8.88
CA SER A 99 -36.60 -28.58 8.81
C SER A 99 -37.52 -28.59 10.05
N TYR A 100 -38.43 -27.62 10.09
CA TYR A 100 -39.57 -27.65 11.01
C TYR A 100 -40.87 -27.38 10.22
N PHE A 101 -41.58 -28.49 9.96
CA PHE A 101 -43.02 -28.64 9.70
C PHE A 101 -43.65 -28.09 8.39
N TYR A 102 -44.29 -28.96 7.59
CA TYR A 102 -45.74 -29.20 7.74
C TYR A 102 -46.27 -30.47 7.03
N ASP A 103 -47.28 -31.02 7.69
CA ASP A 103 -48.18 -32.15 7.47
C ASP A 103 -48.84 -32.22 6.06
N GLY A 104 -49.10 -33.44 5.59
CA GLY A 104 -49.75 -33.73 4.31
C GLY A 104 -50.24 -35.17 4.22
N LYS A 105 -51.37 -35.45 4.86
CA LYS A 105 -52.26 -36.62 4.75
C LYS A 105 -52.12 -37.44 3.44
N PHE A 106 -51.99 -38.77 3.57
CA PHE A 106 -52.82 -39.80 2.92
C PHE A 106 -52.56 -41.17 3.55
#